data_AF-A0A7V8SYB8-F1
#
_entry.id   AF-A0A7V8SYB8-F1
#
_cell.length_a   1.000
_cell.length_b   1.000
_cell.length_c   1.000
_cell.angle_alpha   90.00
_cell.angle_beta   90.00
_cell.angle_gamma   90.00
#
_symmetry.space_group_name_H-M   'P 1'
#
loop_
_entity.id
_entity.type
_entity.pdbx_description
1 polymer ?
#
loop_
_entity_poly.entity_id
_entity_poly.type
_entity_poly.pdbx_seq_one_letter_code
_entity_poly.pdbx_strand_id
1 'polypeptide(L)'
;MANTDSGRKPIKRGAGRRMVDGKNFRLADEVRYILRRAAEHDGRVVTIGQFVLFSTETGDAWLLDPSDQLAARLARDGDPEPFDIEENETTFTIDWKGRYRIEGAAFVYMDRETGRLATIHGYPTHKLTQMR
;
A
#
# COMPACT_ATOMS: atom_id res chain seq x y z
N MET A 1 6.58 18.62 42.04
CA MET A 1 6.03 17.36 41.48
C MET A 1 5.73 17.61 40.01
N ALA A 2 6.58 17.10 39.12
CA ALA A 2 6.42 17.23 37.68
C ALA A 2 5.53 16.10 37.18
N ASN A 3 4.43 16.42 36.49
CA ASN A 3 3.64 15.44 35.77
C ASN A 3 3.87 15.68 34.28
N THR A 4 4.64 14.80 33.65
CA THR A 4 4.99 14.87 32.23
C THR A 4 3.81 14.44 31.39
N ASP A 5 3.13 15.42 30.79
CA ASP A 5 2.29 15.27 29.62
C ASP A 5 3.15 14.73 28.46
N SER A 6 3.02 13.44 28.16
CA SER A 6 3.72 12.81 27.04
C SER A 6 2.93 13.14 25.77
N GLY A 7 3.08 14.39 25.33
CA GLY A 7 2.54 14.88 24.06
C GLY A 7 3.08 14.04 22.92
N ARG A 8 2.22 13.18 22.35
CA ARG A 8 2.49 12.47 21.09
C ARG A 8 2.69 13.51 20.01
N LYS A 9 3.95 13.77 19.65
CA LYS A 9 4.30 14.70 18.56
C LYS A 9 3.66 14.19 17.26
N PRO A 10 2.98 15.07 16.49
CA PRO A 10 2.44 14.68 15.19
C PRO A 10 3.60 14.33 14.25
N ILE A 11 3.53 13.13 13.67
CA ILE A 11 4.48 12.66 12.66
C ILE A 11 4.41 13.66 11.49
N LYS A 12 5.53 14.33 11.20
CA LYS A 12 5.62 15.29 10.11
C LYS A 12 5.35 14.57 8.79
N ARG A 13 4.24 14.92 8.15
CA ARG A 13 3.75 14.39 6.88
C ARG A 13 4.49 15.07 5.72
N GLY A 14 5.68 14.57 5.39
CA GLY A 14 6.41 14.95 4.16
C GLY A 14 5.94 14.09 2.99
N ALA A 15 5.62 14.71 1.85
CA ALA A 15 5.04 14.04 0.71
C ALA A 15 6.01 13.01 0.08
N GLY A 16 5.71 11.72 0.27
CA GLY A 16 6.30 10.59 -0.48
C GLY A 16 6.75 9.42 0.38
N ARG A 17 7.30 9.67 1.57
CA ARG A 17 7.89 8.62 2.41
C ARG A 17 7.21 8.55 3.76
N ARG A 18 6.64 7.39 4.09
CA ARG A 18 6.00 7.15 5.39
C ARG A 18 6.81 6.15 6.21
N MET A 19 7.22 6.57 7.42
CA MET A 19 7.82 5.71 8.43
C MET A 19 6.72 5.08 9.29
N VAL A 20 6.78 3.78 9.51
CA VAL A 20 5.76 3.03 10.28
C VAL A 20 6.44 2.14 11.30
N ASP A 21 5.89 2.04 12.51
CA ASP A 21 6.39 1.18 13.59
C ASP A 21 6.24 -0.31 13.19
N GLY A 22 7.36 -1.03 13.17
CA GLY A 22 7.51 -2.43 12.75
C GLY A 22 7.27 -3.44 13.87
N LYS A 23 6.85 -3.01 15.07
CA LYS A 23 6.50 -3.91 16.16
C LYS A 23 5.25 -4.74 15.81
N ASN A 24 5.48 -5.99 15.40
CA ASN A 24 4.54 -7.11 15.15
C ASN A 24 4.14 -7.47 13.72
N PHE A 25 4.71 -6.90 12.66
CA PHE A 25 4.36 -7.33 11.30
C PHE A 25 5.51 -7.13 10.30
N ARG A 26 5.91 -8.22 9.61
CA ARG A 26 6.96 -8.21 8.59
C ARG A 26 6.36 -7.84 7.24
N LEU A 27 6.16 -6.54 7.00
CA LEU A 27 5.62 -6.03 5.73
C LEU A 27 6.34 -6.60 4.52
N ALA A 28 7.67 -6.77 4.60
CA ALA A 28 8.46 -7.36 3.53
C ALA A 28 8.02 -8.79 3.18
N ASP A 29 7.61 -9.60 4.17
CA ASP A 29 7.13 -10.97 3.93
C ASP A 29 5.78 -10.96 3.21
N GLU A 30 4.86 -10.06 3.59
CA GLU A 30 3.58 -9.91 2.89
C GLU A 30 3.73 -9.35 1.47
N VAL A 31 4.69 -8.43 1.26
CA VAL A 31 5.02 -7.94 -0.08
C VAL A 31 5.58 -9.07 -0.95
N ARG A 32 6.51 -9.89 -0.43
CA ARG A 32 7.01 -11.07 -1.16
C ARG A 32 5.89 -12.05 -1.46
N TYR A 33 5.00 -12.28 -0.50
CA TYR A 33 3.85 -13.14 -0.68
C TYR A 33 2.95 -12.63 -1.81
N ILE A 34 2.57 -11.34 -1.80
CA ILE A 34 1.64 -10.78 -2.78
C ILE A 34 2.25 -10.69 -4.18
N LEU A 35 3.55 -10.39 -4.29
CA LEU A 35 4.27 -10.41 -5.56
C LEU A 35 4.25 -11.80 -6.18
N ARG A 36 4.49 -12.85 -5.38
CA ARG A 36 4.39 -14.23 -5.86
C ARG A 36 2.97 -14.55 -6.33
N ARG A 37 1.94 -14.11 -5.61
CA ARG A 37 0.54 -14.33 -6.02
C ARG A 37 0.21 -13.62 -7.34
N ALA A 38 0.75 -12.43 -7.56
CA ALA A 38 0.62 -11.69 -8.80
C ALA A 38 1.27 -12.44 -9.98
N ALA A 39 2.50 -12.94 -9.81
CA ALA A 39 3.17 -13.76 -10.82
C ALA A 39 2.44 -15.07 -11.14
N GLU A 40 1.70 -15.63 -10.18
CA GLU A 40 0.83 -16.79 -10.36
C GLU A 40 -0.56 -16.43 -10.93
N HIS A 41 -0.84 -15.15 -11.20
CA HIS A 41 -2.18 -14.64 -11.57
C HIS A 41 -3.28 -15.06 -10.58
N ASP A 42 -2.93 -15.19 -9.30
CA ASP A 42 -3.81 -15.59 -8.21
C ASP A 42 -4.30 -14.34 -7.45
N GLY A 43 -5.59 -14.04 -7.54
CA GLY A 43 -6.21 -12.91 -6.85
C GLY A 43 -6.23 -13.08 -5.33
N ARG A 44 -5.56 -12.18 -4.59
CA ARG A 44 -5.52 -12.20 -3.12
C ARG A 44 -5.69 -10.81 -2.54
N VAL A 45 -6.23 -10.74 -1.33
CA VAL A 45 -6.27 -9.51 -0.54
C VAL A 45 -5.82 -9.87 0.87
N VAL A 46 -4.84 -9.14 1.39
CA VAL A 46 -4.25 -9.30 2.72
C VAL A 46 -4.23 -7.95 3.42
N THR A 47 -4.54 -7.95 4.71
CA THR A 47 -4.48 -6.76 5.57
C THR A 47 -3.37 -6.92 6.59
N ILE A 48 -2.47 -5.94 6.70
CA ILE A 48 -1.36 -5.93 7.67
C ILE A 48 -1.33 -4.57 8.40
N GLY A 49 -1.71 -4.58 9.67
CA GLY A 49 -1.91 -3.35 10.43
C GLY A 49 -2.95 -2.46 9.73
N GLN A 50 -2.52 -1.29 9.24
CA GLN A 50 -3.37 -0.35 8.49
C GLN A 50 -3.30 -0.52 6.97
N PHE A 51 -2.38 -1.34 6.46
CA PHE A 51 -2.15 -1.47 5.02
C PHE A 51 -2.95 -2.61 4.42
N VAL A 52 -3.28 -2.44 3.16
CA VAL A 52 -3.91 -3.49 2.34
C VAL A 52 -2.96 -3.84 1.21
N LEU A 53 -2.66 -5.11 1.06
CA LEU A 53 -1.95 -5.66 -0.09
C LEU A 53 -2.94 -6.48 -0.90
N PHE A 54 -2.89 -6.37 -2.23
CA PHE A 54 -3.66 -7.26 -3.07
C PHE A 54 -2.94 -7.61 -4.36
N SER A 55 -3.24 -8.79 -4.89
CA SER A 55 -2.91 -9.27 -6.23
C SER A 55 -4.20 -9.54 -7.00
N THR A 56 -4.12 -9.61 -8.32
CA THR A 56 -5.26 -9.77 -9.22
C THR A 56 -5.01 -10.89 -10.21
N GLU A 57 -6.08 -11.38 -10.85
CA GLU A 57 -6.00 -12.38 -11.92
C GLU A 57 -5.31 -11.81 -13.19
N THR A 58 -5.25 -10.49 -13.33
CA THR A 58 -4.46 -9.81 -14.37
C THR A 58 -2.97 -9.69 -14.02
N GLY A 59 -2.52 -10.27 -12.90
CA GLY A 59 -1.13 -10.25 -12.48
C GLY A 59 -0.66 -8.92 -11.88
N ASP A 60 -1.54 -7.95 -11.65
CA ASP A 60 -1.16 -6.72 -10.95
C ASP A 60 -1.14 -6.95 -9.44
N ALA A 61 -0.20 -6.30 -8.75
CA ALA A 61 -0.19 -6.20 -7.29
C ALA A 61 0.01 -4.78 -6.78
N TRP A 62 -0.58 -4.50 -5.64
CA TRP A 62 -0.60 -3.17 -5.03
C TRP A 62 -0.46 -3.23 -3.52
N LEU A 63 0.19 -2.22 -2.97
CA LEU A 63 0.16 -1.83 -1.57
C LEU A 63 -0.65 -0.55 -1.44
N LEU A 64 -1.61 -0.53 -0.53
CA LEU A 64 -2.48 0.60 -0.27
C LEU A 64 -2.40 1.04 1.19
N ASP A 65 -2.53 2.35 1.38
CA ASP A 65 -2.87 2.98 2.64
C ASP A 65 -4.29 3.54 2.54
N PRO A 66 -5.31 2.86 3.09
CA PRO A 66 -6.69 3.34 3.06
C PRO A 66 -6.92 4.63 3.83
N SER A 67 -6.15 4.89 4.89
CA SER A 67 -6.33 6.07 5.74
C SER A 67 -5.99 7.36 5.01
N ASP A 68 -4.89 7.36 4.25
CA ASP A 68 -4.43 8.53 3.49
C ASP A 68 -4.74 8.45 1.97
N GLN A 69 -5.35 7.34 1.52
CA GLN A 69 -5.66 7.02 0.11
C GLN A 69 -4.42 6.99 -0.79
N LEU A 70 -3.35 6.38 -0.30
CA LEU A 70 -2.08 6.25 -1.02
C LEU A 70 -1.96 4.86 -1.64
N ALA A 71 -1.30 4.80 -2.79
CA ALA A 71 -1.07 3.56 -3.52
C ALA A 71 0.36 3.47 -4.04
N ALA A 72 0.93 2.28 -3.95
CA ALA A 72 2.15 1.89 -4.61
C ALA A 72 1.86 0.60 -5.40
N ARG A 73 2.15 0.60 -6.71
CA ARG A 73 2.08 -0.62 -7.50
C ARG A 73 3.34 -1.43 -7.24
N LEU A 74 3.15 -2.73 -6.97
CA LEU A 74 4.20 -3.69 -6.66
C LEU A 74 4.52 -4.57 -7.85
N ALA A 75 3.51 -4.93 -8.65
CA ALA A 75 3.68 -5.70 -9.87
C ALA A 75 2.67 -5.25 -10.93
N ARG A 76 3.03 -5.49 -12.19
CA ARG A 76 2.18 -5.30 -13.36
C ARG A 76 2.26 -6.55 -14.22
N ASP A 77 1.12 -7.14 -14.55
CA ASP A 77 1.04 -8.33 -15.42
C ASP A 77 2.00 -9.47 -15.00
N GLY A 78 2.11 -9.70 -13.69
CA GLY A 78 2.97 -10.72 -13.10
C GLY A 78 4.42 -10.28 -12.87
N ASP A 79 4.87 -9.19 -13.51
CA ASP A 79 6.23 -8.67 -13.39
C ASP A 79 6.36 -7.68 -12.22
N PRO A 80 7.26 -7.93 -11.26
CA PRO A 80 7.52 -6.98 -10.17
C PRO A 80 8.03 -5.63 -10.69
N GLU A 81 7.45 -4.54 -10.19
CA GLU A 81 7.98 -3.19 -10.39
C GLU A 81 9.01 -2.85 -9.29
N PRO A 82 9.99 -1.97 -9.56
CA PRO A 82 10.94 -1.54 -8.54
C PRO A 82 10.20 -0.93 -7.34
N PHE A 83 10.35 -1.57 -6.18
CA PHE A 83 9.74 -1.16 -4.93
C PHE A 83 10.76 -1.24 -3.80
N ASP A 84 11.11 -0.08 -3.26
CA ASP A 84 12.07 0.02 -2.16
C ASP A 84 11.32 0.00 -0.82
N ILE A 85 11.54 -1.07 -0.04
CA ILE A 85 11.23 -1.09 1.38
C ILE A 85 12.56 -1.14 2.12
N GLU A 86 12.92 -0.04 2.74
CA GLU A 86 13.98 -0.05 3.76
C GLU A 86 13.36 -0.52 5.08
N GLU A 87 13.56 -1.79 5.44
CA GLU A 87 13.16 -2.35 6.73
C GLU A 87 14.34 -2.27 7.71
N ASN A 88 14.22 -1.41 8.73
CA ASN A 88 15.01 -1.48 9.95
C ASN A 88 14.21 -2.23 11.02
N GLU A 89 14.85 -2.75 12.08
CA GLU A 89 14.25 -3.62 13.11
C GLU A 89 12.91 -3.14 13.71
N THR A 90 12.62 -1.84 13.61
CA THR A 90 11.38 -1.25 14.12
C THR A 90 10.71 -0.27 13.16
N THR A 91 11.21 -0.08 11.93
CA THR A 91 10.61 0.90 11.01
C THR A 91 10.77 0.51 9.55
N PHE A 92 9.73 0.75 8.75
CA PHE A 92 9.84 0.70 7.29
C PHE A 92 9.49 2.03 6.64
N THR A 93 10.15 2.32 5.51
CA THR A 93 9.82 3.45 4.63
C THR A 93 9.16 2.94 3.36
N ILE A 94 7.96 3.45 3.05
CA ILE A 94 7.27 3.19 1.77
C ILE A 94 7.32 4.45 0.93
N ASP A 95 7.78 4.32 -0.32
CA ASP A 95 7.66 5.37 -1.34
C ASP A 95 6.32 5.27 -2.08
N TRP A 96 5.38 6.14 -1.73
CA TRP A 96 4.05 6.15 -2.31
C TRP A 96 4.06 6.85 -3.69
N LYS A 97 3.90 6.06 -4.74
CA LYS A 97 3.95 6.53 -6.14
C LYS A 97 2.70 7.29 -6.59
N GLY A 98 1.58 7.17 -5.87
CA GLY A 98 0.38 7.90 -6.22
C GLY A 98 -0.73 7.84 -5.19
N ARG A 99 -1.87 8.38 -5.60
CA ARG A 99 -3.13 8.32 -4.85
C ARG A 99 -4.11 7.40 -5.56
N TYR A 100 -5.03 6.82 -4.81
CA TYR A 100 -6.12 6.07 -5.40
C TYR A 100 -7.48 6.51 -4.85
N ARG A 101 -8.53 6.20 -5.61
CA ARG A 101 -9.91 6.25 -5.17
C ARG A 101 -10.67 5.08 -5.77
N ILE A 102 -11.77 4.71 -5.14
CA ILE A 102 -12.69 3.69 -5.68
C ILE A 102 -13.95 4.41 -6.11
N GLU A 103 -14.32 4.25 -7.37
CA GLU A 103 -15.53 4.81 -7.98
C GLU A 103 -16.39 3.68 -8.53
N GLY A 104 -17.41 3.27 -7.76
CA GLY A 104 -18.19 2.08 -8.07
C GLY A 104 -17.29 0.85 -8.18
N ALA A 105 -17.26 0.23 -9.36
CA ALA A 105 -16.41 -0.93 -9.65
C ALA A 105 -14.98 -0.58 -10.08
N ALA A 106 -14.68 0.71 -10.30
CA ALA A 106 -13.38 1.16 -10.81
C ALA A 106 -12.40 1.49 -9.67
N PHE A 107 -11.17 1.01 -9.82
CA PHE A 107 -10.01 1.50 -9.08
C PHE A 107 -9.35 2.60 -9.91
N VAL A 108 -9.37 3.84 -9.41
CA VAL A 108 -8.78 4.98 -10.10
C VAL A 108 -7.48 5.35 -9.41
N TYR A 109 -6.38 5.26 -10.13
CA TYR A 109 -5.04 5.62 -9.67
C TYR A 109 -4.57 6.91 -10.36
N MET A 110 -3.99 7.81 -9.58
CA MET A 110 -3.32 9.01 -10.08
C MET A 110 -1.85 8.96 -9.68
N ASP A 111 -1.00 8.83 -10.67
CA ASP A 111 0.44 8.85 -10.50
C ASP A 111 0.92 10.23 -10.05
N ARG A 112 1.72 10.27 -8.98
CA ARG A 112 2.13 11.54 -8.35
C ARG A 112 3.15 12.29 -9.19
N GLU A 113 4.08 11.57 -9.83
CA GLU A 113 5.18 12.18 -10.57
C GLU A 113 4.72 12.69 -11.93
N THR A 114 3.94 11.88 -12.65
CA THR A 114 3.51 12.16 -14.01
C THR A 114 2.12 12.81 -14.09
N GLY A 115 1.32 12.75 -13.02
CA GLY A 115 -0.09 13.17 -13.03
C GLY A 115 -0.99 12.27 -13.86
N ARG A 116 -0.48 11.15 -14.40
CA ARG A 116 -1.27 10.24 -15.25
C ARG A 116 -2.36 9.56 -14.42
N LEU A 117 -3.56 9.52 -15.00
CA LEU A 117 -4.72 8.86 -14.42
C LEU A 117 -4.95 7.51 -15.12
N ALA A 118 -5.13 6.47 -14.32
CA ALA A 118 -5.51 5.14 -14.78
C ALA A 118 -6.82 4.72 -14.11
N THR A 119 -7.79 4.32 -14.91
CA THR A 119 -9.06 3.74 -14.45
C THR A 119 -9.02 2.24 -14.73
N ILE A 120 -9.05 1.44 -13.67
CA ILE A 120 -8.81 0.00 -13.75
C ILE A 120 -10.06 -0.74 -13.25
N HIS A 121 -10.49 -1.75 -14.02
CA HIS A 121 -11.61 -2.62 -13.70
C HIS A 121 -11.12 -4.04 -13.40
N GLY A 122 -11.96 -4.87 -12.78
CA GLY A 122 -11.61 -6.25 -12.43
C GLY A 122 -10.85 -6.40 -11.11
N TYR A 123 -10.49 -5.29 -10.47
CA TYR A 123 -9.87 -5.29 -9.13
C TYR A 123 -10.91 -5.56 -8.03
N PRO A 124 -10.50 -6.05 -6.84
CA PRO A 124 -11.39 -6.41 -5.74
C PRO A 124 -11.97 -5.19 -4.99
N THR A 125 -12.48 -4.19 -5.71
CA THR A 125 -12.94 -2.89 -5.19
C THR A 125 -14.01 -3.02 -4.10
N HIS A 126 -14.91 -3.99 -4.21
CA HIS A 126 -15.92 -4.27 -3.18
C HIS A 126 -15.33 -4.70 -1.83
N LYS A 127 -14.19 -5.41 -1.82
CA LYS A 127 -13.49 -5.76 -0.59
C LYS A 127 -12.73 -4.56 -0.04
N LEU A 128 -12.09 -3.80 -0.93
CA LEU A 128 -11.31 -2.62 -0.57
C LEU A 128 -12.15 -1.49 0.05
N THR A 129 -13.42 -1.34 -0.33
CA THR A 129 -14.31 -0.35 0.31
C THR A 129 -14.74 -0.72 1.72
N GLN A 130 -14.71 -2.01 2.08
CA GLN A 130 -15.05 -2.50 3.43
C GLN A 130 -13.89 -2.37 4.43
N MET A 131 -12.67 -2.11 3.94
CA MET A 131 -11.44 -2.05 4.74
C MET A 131 -11.05 -0.61 5.16
N ARG A 132 -12.00 0.32 5.05
CA ARG A 132 -11.81 1.75 5.31
C ARG A 132 -12.06 2.11 6.77
#